data_AF-A0A7S0ZS14-F1
#
_entry.id   AF-A0A7S0ZS14-F1
#
_cell.length_a   1.000
_cell.length_b   1.000
_cell.length_c   1.000
_cell.angle_alpha   90.00
_cell.angle_beta   90.00
_cell.angle_gamma   90.00
#
_symmetry.space_group_name_H-M   'P 1'
#
loop_
_entity.id
_entity.type
_entity.pdbx_description
1 polymer ?
#
loop_
_entity_poly.entity_id
_entity_poly.type
_entity_poly.pdbx_seq_one_letter_code
_entity_poly.pdbx_strand_id
1 'polypeptide(L)'
;VQRFHDGYVGLRHMTGEPFERDHWKILFNIIKLPTDAKLETLTFRMVAEKIEVIVEKAEEIKELTARAIGEVTIRDAVMEVSAWFEQTEFTFLDHPVKGGTVPL
;
A
#
# COMPACT_ATOMS: atom_id res chain seq x y z
N VAL A 1 2.94 28.46 12.73
CA VAL A 1 1.76 28.03 11.94
C VAL A 1 2.10 27.97 10.44
N GLN A 2 2.69 29.02 9.85
CA GLN A 2 3.09 29.03 8.43
C GLN A 2 3.91 27.80 7.97
N ARG A 3 4.94 27.42 8.71
CA ARG A 3 5.75 26.22 8.40
C ARG A 3 4.94 24.92 8.20
N PHE A 4 3.84 24.76 8.95
CA PHE A 4 2.99 23.58 8.86
C PHE A 4 2.05 23.64 7.67
N HIS A 5 1.67 24.85 7.24
CA HIS A 5 0.95 25.06 6.00
C HIS A 5 1.82 24.66 4.81
N ASP A 6 3.08 25.07 4.80
CA ASP A 6 4.02 24.74 3.73
C ASP A 6 4.36 23.23 3.73
N GLY A 7 4.50 22.63 4.91
CA GLY A 7 4.71 21.18 5.09
C GLY A 7 3.47 20.31 4.87
N TYR A 8 2.28 20.89 4.72
CA TYR A 8 1.03 20.15 4.62
C TYR A 8 1.04 19.13 3.48
N VAL A 9 1.63 19.49 2.34
CA VAL A 9 1.71 18.61 1.16
C VAL A 9 2.51 17.35 1.46
N GLY A 10 3.64 17.43 2.15
CA GLY A 10 4.38 16.24 2.56
C GLY A 10 3.64 15.46 3.65
N LEU A 11 3.12 16.15 4.67
CA LEU A 11 2.43 15.52 5.80
C LEU A 11 1.18 14.73 5.38
N ARG A 12 0.37 15.25 4.44
CA ARG A 12 -0.83 14.55 3.95
C ARG A 12 -0.51 13.24 3.23
N HIS A 13 0.72 13.07 2.74
CA HIS A 13 1.16 11.84 2.09
C HIS A 13 1.80 10.87 3.07
N MET A 14 2.09 11.25 4.31
CA MET A 14 2.55 10.33 5.36
C MET A 14 1.38 9.52 5.95
N THR A 15 0.63 8.81 5.10
CA THR A 15 -0.58 8.08 5.47
C THR A 15 -0.25 6.68 5.95
N GLY A 16 -0.73 6.32 7.16
CA GLY A 16 -0.43 5.02 7.73
C GLY A 16 -1.23 3.84 7.17
N GLU A 17 -2.33 4.08 6.47
CA GLU A 17 -3.23 3.02 5.97
C GLU A 17 -2.56 2.10 4.93
N PRO A 18 -1.90 2.60 3.87
CA PRO A 18 -1.19 1.73 2.92
C PRO A 18 0.21 1.31 3.41
N PHE A 19 0.73 1.87 4.51
CA PHE A 19 2.12 1.68 4.90
C PHE A 19 2.34 0.42 5.72
N GLU A 20 3.04 -0.54 5.13
CA GLU A 20 3.69 -1.62 5.88
C GLU A 20 4.98 -1.19 6.58
N ARG A 21 5.53 -2.08 7.44
CA ARG A 21 6.70 -1.81 8.30
C ARG A 21 7.91 -1.26 7.53
N ASP A 22 8.14 -1.74 6.31
CA ASP A 22 9.29 -1.29 5.51
C ASP A 22 9.08 0.11 4.92
N HIS A 23 7.84 0.48 4.57
CA HIS A 23 7.51 1.85 4.18
C HIS A 23 7.78 2.85 5.31
N TRP A 24 7.44 2.48 6.55
CA TRP A 24 7.75 3.31 7.72
C TRP A 24 9.26 3.52 7.91
N LYS A 25 10.08 2.48 7.73
CA LYS A 25 11.54 2.62 7.78
C LYS A 25 12.06 3.56 6.70
N ILE A 26 11.57 3.42 5.47
CA ILE A 26 11.96 4.28 4.35
C ILE A 26 11.56 5.73 4.66
N LEU A 27 10.33 5.96 5.12
CA LEU A 27 9.85 7.28 5.52
C LEU A 27 10.74 7.90 6.59
N PHE A 28 11.08 7.14 7.65
CA PHE A 28 11.94 7.63 8.74
C PHE A 28 13.32 8.03 8.23
N ASN A 29 13.88 7.29 7.27
CA ASN A 29 15.12 7.65 6.60
C ASN A 29 14.98 8.93 5.77
N ILE A 30 13.89 9.09 4.99
CA ILE A 30 13.63 10.28 4.18
C ILE A 30 13.57 11.55 5.05
N ILE A 31 12.81 11.51 6.15
CA ILE A 31 12.64 12.66 7.05
C ILE A 31 13.77 12.80 8.10
N LYS A 32 14.80 11.94 8.00
CA LYS A 32 15.99 11.95 8.87
C LYS A 32 15.64 11.86 10.36
N LEU A 33 14.76 10.92 10.71
CA LEU A 33 14.53 10.54 12.09
C LEU A 33 15.72 9.73 12.66
N PRO A 34 15.88 9.69 13.99
CA PRO A 34 16.85 8.84 14.65
C PRO A 34 16.71 7.37 14.24
N THR A 35 17.81 6.63 14.16
CA THR A 35 17.83 5.22 13.72
C THR A 35 17.15 4.26 14.68
N ASP A 36 16.98 4.67 15.94
CA ASP A 36 16.24 3.96 16.98
C ASP A 36 14.75 4.32 17.00
N ALA A 37 14.30 5.26 16.16
CA ALA A 37 12.89 5.60 16.02
C ALA A 37 12.09 4.40 15.51
N LYS A 38 11.01 4.09 16.23
CA LYS A 38 10.08 3.03 15.85
C LYS A 38 8.68 3.60 15.72
N LEU A 39 7.82 2.91 14.97
CA LEU A 39 6.45 3.35 14.79
C LEU A 39 5.71 3.44 16.13
N GLU A 40 6.00 2.53 17.08
CA GLU A 40 5.35 2.49 18.38
C GLU A 40 5.76 3.64 19.30
N THR A 41 6.90 4.28 19.04
CA THR A 41 7.43 5.42 19.82
C THR A 41 7.39 6.73 19.06
N LEU A 42 6.85 6.73 17.83
CA LEU A 42 6.76 7.91 16.98
C LEU A 42 5.82 8.93 17.61
N THR A 43 6.31 10.14 17.83
CA THR A 43 5.49 11.25 18.31
C THR A 43 5.34 12.32 17.24
N PHE A 44 4.24 13.06 17.28
CA PHE A 44 4.05 14.21 16.40
C PHE A 44 5.20 15.23 16.52
N ARG A 45 5.77 15.40 17.73
CA ARG A 45 6.91 16.29 17.95
C ARG A 45 8.11 15.93 17.07
N MET A 46 8.46 14.65 16.98
CA MET A 46 9.57 14.17 16.14
C MET A 46 9.36 14.52 14.67
N VAL A 47 8.12 14.43 14.19
CA VAL A 47 7.76 14.81 12.81
C VAL A 47 7.75 16.34 12.64
N ALA A 48 7.18 17.07 13.61
CA ALA A 48 7.08 18.52 13.60
C ALA A 48 8.44 19.23 13.63
N GLU A 49 9.45 18.62 14.26
CA GLU A 49 10.83 19.09 14.27
C GLU A 49 11.53 18.90 12.90
N LYS A 50 10.98 18.08 12.00
CA LYS A 50 11.52 17.78 10.67
C LYS A 50 10.74 18.43 9.53
N ILE A 51 9.89 19.41 9.81
CA ILE A 51 9.02 20.05 8.81
C ILE A 51 9.78 20.60 7.60
N GLU A 52 10.95 21.22 7.79
CA GLU A 52 11.74 21.73 6.67
C GLU A 52 12.23 20.61 5.75
N VAL A 53 12.66 19.48 6.32
CA VAL A 53 13.04 18.28 5.57
C VAL A 53 11.83 17.70 4.85
N ILE A 54 10.66 17.69 5.48
CA ILE A 54 9.41 17.20 4.89
C ILE A 54 8.99 18.05 3.68
N VAL A 55 9.16 19.37 3.75
CA VAL A 55 8.92 20.28 2.63
C VAL A 55 9.89 19.99 1.48
N GLU A 56 11.19 19.86 1.78
CA GLU A 56 12.22 19.55 0.79
C GLU A 56 12.00 18.19 0.12
N LYS A 57 11.52 17.21 0.88
CA LYS A 57 11.35 15.80 0.46
C LYS A 57 9.92 15.44 0.11
N ALA A 58 9.05 16.42 -0.12
CA ALA A 58 7.62 16.19 -0.33
C ALA A 58 7.32 15.24 -1.51
N GLU A 59 8.07 15.35 -2.62
CA GLU A 59 7.85 14.46 -3.77
C GLU A 59 8.30 13.02 -3.48
N GLU A 60 9.45 12.82 -2.81
CA GLU A 60 9.90 11.48 -2.39
C GLU A 60 8.89 10.80 -1.44
N ILE A 61 8.30 11.57 -0.52
CA ILE A 61 7.24 11.08 0.38
C ILE A 61 5.99 10.69 -0.41
N LYS A 62 5.60 11.51 -1.39
CA LYS A 62 4.44 11.23 -2.25
C LYS A 62 4.66 10.00 -3.13
N GLU A 63 5.85 9.81 -3.68
CA GLU A 63 6.23 8.62 -4.44
C GLU A 63 6.21 7.36 -3.58
N LEU A 64 6.73 7.42 -2.35
CA LEU A 64 6.65 6.32 -1.39
C LEU A 64 5.20 5.90 -1.15
N THR A 65 4.30 6.87 -1.00
CA THR A 65 2.88 6.59 -0.78
C THR A 65 2.17 6.05 -2.01
N ALA A 66 2.49 6.57 -3.19
CA ALA A 66 1.97 6.02 -4.44
C ALA A 66 2.40 4.55 -4.63
N ARG A 67 3.64 4.22 -4.29
CA ARG A 67 4.14 2.83 -4.29
C ARG A 67 3.37 1.94 -3.32
N ALA A 68 3.23 2.37 -2.06
CA ALA A 68 2.52 1.60 -1.04
C ALA A 68 1.06 1.31 -1.45
N ILE A 69 0.36 2.29 -2.00
CA ILE A 69 -1.00 2.12 -2.53
C ILE A 69 -1.01 1.13 -3.70
N GLY A 70 -0.04 1.23 -4.61
CA GLY A 70 0.10 0.30 -5.74
C GLY A 70 0.31 -1.14 -5.28
N GLU A 71 1.12 -1.35 -4.24
CA GLU A 71 1.36 -2.68 -3.66
C GLU A 71 0.08 -3.28 -3.06
N VAL A 72 -0.69 -2.50 -2.30
CA VAL A 72 -2.00 -2.94 -1.78
C VAL A 72 -2.95 -3.27 -2.94
N THR A 73 -3.05 -2.40 -3.94
CA THR A 73 -3.92 -2.59 -5.10
C THR A 73 -3.60 -3.88 -5.85
N ILE A 74 -2.31 -4.17 -6.07
CA ILE A 74 -1.87 -5.40 -6.74
C ILE A 74 -2.19 -6.62 -5.86
N ARG A 75 -1.93 -6.53 -4.55
CA ARG A 75 -2.22 -7.62 -3.60
C ARG A 75 -3.70 -7.98 -3.61
N ASP A 76 -4.58 -6.99 -3.54
CA ASP A 76 -6.03 -7.18 -3.52
C ASP A 76 -6.51 -7.81 -4.84
N ALA A 77 -6.02 -7.34 -5.98
CA ALA A 77 -6.36 -7.92 -7.29
C ALA A 77 -5.92 -9.39 -7.41
N VAL A 78 -4.73 -9.75 -6.90
CA VAL A 78 -4.25 -11.14 -6.90
C VAL A 78 -5.10 -12.03 -5.98
N MET A 79 -5.52 -11.49 -4.82
CA MET A 79 -6.40 -12.20 -3.89
C MET A 79 -7.78 -12.44 -4.50
N GLU A 80 -8.34 -11.45 -5.19
CA GLU A 80 -9.62 -11.57 -5.90
C GLU A 80 -9.57 -12.68 -6.97
N VAL A 81 -8.52 -12.70 -7.78
CA VAL A 81 -8.32 -13.74 -8.81
C VAL A 81 -8.19 -15.12 -8.18
N SER A 82 -7.46 -15.24 -7.07
CA SER A 82 -7.31 -16.52 -6.34
C SER A 82 -8.66 -17.00 -5.81
N ALA A 83 -9.44 -16.11 -5.18
CA ALA A 83 -10.77 -16.43 -4.69
C ALA A 83 -11.72 -16.84 -5.81
N TRP A 84 -11.61 -16.22 -7.00
CA TRP A 84 -12.38 -16.61 -8.18
C TRP A 84 -12.04 -18.05 -8.62
N PHE A 85 -10.77 -18.42 -8.65
CA PHE A 85 -10.36 -19.80 -8.98
C PHE A 85 -10.88 -20.82 -7.97
N GLU A 86 -10.90 -20.50 -6.67
CA GLU A 86 -11.40 -21.39 -5.62
C GLU A 86 -12.91 -21.65 -5.73
N GLN A 87 -13.67 -20.68 -6.23
CA GLN A 87 -15.13 -20.75 -6.35
C GLN A 87 -15.60 -21.26 -7.72
N THR A 88 -14.70 -21.36 -8.71
CA THR A 88 -15.07 -21.74 -10.06
C THR A 88 -15.17 -23.26 -10.19
N GLU A 89 -16.35 -23.75 -10.56
CA GLU A 89 -16.60 -25.16 -10.84
C GLU A 89 -16.86 -25.39 -12.32
N PHE A 90 -16.39 -26.52 -12.84
CA PHE A 90 -16.75 -26.98 -14.18
C PHE A 90 -18.12 -27.63 -14.14
N THR A 91 -19.03 -27.16 -15.00
CA THR A 91 -20.31 -27.82 -15.22
C THR A 91 -20.24 -28.60 -16.52
N PHE A 92 -20.42 -29.92 -16.44
CA PHE A 92 -20.45 -30.79 -17.61
C PHE A 92 -21.88 -30.93 -18.12
N LEU A 93 -22.04 -30.95 -19.44
CA LEU A 93 -23.31 -31.19 -20.13
C LEU A 93 -23.24 -32.49 -20.91
N ASP A 94 -24.25 -33.36 -20.75
CA ASP A 94 -24.31 -34.59 -21.53
C ASP A 94 -24.59 -34.27 -23.01
N HIS A 95 -23.71 -34.76 -23.88
CA HIS A 95 -23.86 -34.66 -25.33
C HIS A 95 -24.23 -36.00 -25.95
N PRO A 96 -25.30 -36.06 -26.75
CA PRO A 96 -25.72 -37.29 -27.39
C PRO A 96 -24.77 -37.67 -28.53
N VAL A 97 -24.26 -38.90 -28.50
CA VAL A 97 -23.45 -39.49 -29.55
C VAL A 97 -24.04 -40.82 -30.01
N LYS A 98 -23.63 -41.33 -31.17
CA LYS A 98 -24.16 -42.58 -31.71
C LYS A 98 -23.75 -43.76 -30.81
N GLY A 99 -24.67 -44.22 -29.97
CA GLY A 99 -24.45 -45.32 -29.02
C GLY A 99 -24.44 -44.92 -27.53
N GLY A 100 -24.70 -43.66 -27.17
CA GLY A 100 -24.80 -43.23 -25.77
C GLY A 100 -24.71 -41.72 -25.58
N THR A 101 -24.42 -41.29 -24.35
CA THR A 101 -24.08 -39.89 -24.01
C THR A 101 -22.65 -39.82 -23.51
N VAL A 102 -21.98 -38.70 -23.80
CA VAL A 102 -20.67 -38.37 -23.25
C VAL A 102 -20.77 -37.04 -22.50
N PRO A 103 -20.19 -36.91 -21.29
CA PRO A 103 -20.11 -35.62 -20.62
C PRO A 103 -19.14 -34.71 -21.39
N LEU A 104 -19.60 -33.52 -21.77
CA LEU A 104 -18.79 -32.41 -22.32
C LEU A 104 -18.55 -31.34 -21.28
#